data_AF-A0A127AZG8-F1
#
_entry.id   AF-A0A127AZG8-F1
#
_cell.length_a   1.000
_cell.length_b   1.000
_cell.length_c   1.000
_cell.angle_alpha   90.00
_cell.angle_beta   90.00
_cell.angle_gamma   90.00
#
_symmetry.space_group_name_H-M   'P 1'
#
loop_
_entity.id
_entity.type
_entity.pdbx_description
1 polymer ?
#
loop_
_entity_poly.entity_id
_entity_poly.type
_entity_poly.pdbx_seq_one_letter_code
_entity_poly.pdbx_strand_id
1 'polypeptide(L)'
;ALGHWKHGGIVGVFGYGGGVIGRYCDQPETFPGVAAFHTMRVNQPSGKYYTTKFLKDLMDIWELRGSGLTNFHGATGDIVLLGTTTPQLEEVFYDLTHKMDTDLGGSGSNLRTPSCCLGTSRCEFACFDTQAICHHMTNFYQDELHRPAFPYKFKFKFDGCSNCCVASIARSDLSFIGTWRDDIRIDQEAVKAYVGGEIPPNAGAHAGRDWGPFDIQKEVIDICPTNCMRYENGKLEINTKECTRCMHCINVMP
;
A
#
# COMPACT_ATOMS: atom_id res chain seq x y z
N ALA A 1 0.27 -26.39 10.89
CA ALA A 1 0.99 -27.06 9.78
C ALA A 1 2.50 -26.84 9.98
N LEU A 2 3.32 -27.88 9.77
CA LEU A 2 4.78 -27.78 9.81
C LEU A 2 5.28 -27.22 8.46
N GLY A 3 6.29 -26.35 8.46
CA GLY A 3 6.91 -25.85 7.22
C GLY A 3 8.12 -26.69 6.80
N HIS A 4 8.22 -27.06 5.51
CA HIS A 4 9.28 -27.90 4.95
C HIS A 4 10.39 -27.10 4.25
N TRP A 5 10.90 -26.12 4.98
CA TRP A 5 11.97 -25.25 4.52
C TRP A 5 13.04 -25.15 5.60
N LYS A 6 14.32 -25.23 5.20
CA LYS A 6 15.45 -24.98 6.08
C LYS A 6 15.41 -23.54 6.62
N HIS A 7 16.02 -23.37 7.80
CA HIS A 7 16.18 -22.06 8.42
C HIS A 7 17.08 -21.14 7.58
N GLY A 8 16.67 -19.88 7.39
CA GLY A 8 17.51 -18.85 6.77
C GLY A 8 17.88 -19.12 5.29
N GLY A 9 18.97 -18.50 4.86
CA GLY A 9 19.50 -18.53 3.50
C GLY A 9 20.04 -17.16 3.10
N ILE A 10 21.35 -17.05 2.89
CA ILE A 10 22.03 -15.79 2.54
C ILE A 10 22.47 -15.89 1.08
N VAL A 11 21.79 -15.13 0.23
CA VAL A 11 22.04 -14.99 -1.21
C VAL A 11 21.66 -13.57 -1.61
N GLY A 12 22.18 -13.08 -2.73
CA GLY A 12 21.92 -11.72 -3.19
C GLY A 12 22.59 -11.45 -4.54
N VAL A 13 22.67 -10.17 -4.88
CA VAL A 13 23.37 -9.65 -6.07
C VAL A 13 24.48 -8.69 -5.63
N PHE A 14 25.55 -8.59 -6.41
CA PHE A 14 26.66 -7.71 -6.07
C PHE A 14 26.23 -6.24 -6.01
N GLY A 15 26.85 -5.50 -5.09
CA GLY A 15 26.54 -4.09 -4.82
C GLY A 15 25.41 -3.86 -3.81
N TYR A 16 24.52 -4.84 -3.60
CA TYR A 16 23.39 -4.76 -2.65
C TYR A 16 23.52 -5.76 -1.49
N GLY A 17 23.13 -5.31 -0.30
CA GLY A 17 23.09 -6.15 0.91
C GLY A 17 21.72 -6.77 1.19
N GLY A 18 20.77 -6.65 0.27
CA GLY A 18 19.39 -7.12 0.40
C GLY A 18 18.66 -7.21 -0.94
N GLY A 19 17.36 -7.52 -0.90
CA GLY A 19 16.49 -7.66 -2.07
C GLY A 19 16.12 -9.10 -2.42
N VAL A 20 16.89 -10.08 -1.94
CA VAL A 20 16.65 -11.51 -2.15
C VAL A 20 16.52 -12.25 -0.82
N ILE A 21 15.50 -13.09 -0.69
CA ILE A 21 15.31 -13.97 0.47
C ILE A 21 15.70 -15.41 0.07
N GLY A 22 16.85 -15.86 0.56
CA GLY A 22 17.29 -17.23 0.38
C GLY A 22 16.38 -18.23 1.10
N ARG A 23 16.12 -19.35 0.43
CA ARG A 23 15.28 -20.44 0.94
C ARG A 23 15.67 -21.74 0.25
N TYR A 24 15.72 -22.81 1.04
CA TYR A 24 16.10 -24.15 0.60
C TYR A 24 15.15 -25.19 1.21
N CYS A 25 14.67 -26.16 0.43
CA CYS A 25 13.82 -27.23 0.93
C CYS A 25 14.59 -28.14 1.91
N ASP A 26 13.91 -28.68 2.92
CA ASP A 26 14.50 -29.62 3.88
C ASP A 26 14.59 -31.07 3.34
N GLN A 27 13.96 -31.35 2.20
CA GLN A 27 13.92 -32.66 1.51
C GLN A 27 14.37 -32.55 0.04
N PRO A 28 15.62 -32.15 -0.24
CA PRO A 28 16.08 -31.84 -1.61
C PRO A 28 16.16 -33.05 -2.54
N GLU A 29 16.33 -34.27 -2.02
CA GLU A 29 16.34 -35.50 -2.83
C GLU A 29 14.93 -35.84 -3.32
N THR A 30 13.93 -35.66 -2.46
CA THR A 30 12.51 -35.89 -2.78
C THR A 30 11.94 -34.79 -3.67
N PHE A 31 12.33 -33.53 -3.43
CA PHE A 31 11.84 -32.36 -4.16
C PHE A 31 12.99 -31.54 -4.78
N PRO A 32 13.72 -32.09 -5.76
CA PRO A 32 14.90 -31.44 -6.33
C PRO A 32 14.58 -30.11 -7.02
N GLY A 33 13.37 -29.96 -7.58
CA GLY A 33 12.93 -28.72 -8.25
C GLY A 33 12.81 -27.50 -7.33
N VAL A 34 12.79 -27.69 -6.01
CA VAL A 34 12.76 -26.61 -5.00
C VAL A 34 13.89 -26.74 -3.98
N ALA A 35 14.95 -27.46 -4.33
CA ALA A 35 16.16 -27.56 -3.49
C ALA A 35 16.69 -26.16 -3.14
N ALA A 36 16.68 -25.24 -4.11
CA ALA A 36 16.77 -23.80 -3.92
C ALA A 36 15.49 -23.14 -4.45
N PHE A 37 14.89 -22.24 -3.67
CA PHE A 37 13.63 -21.58 -4.05
C PHE A 37 13.59 -20.13 -3.56
N HIS A 38 14.54 -19.34 -4.04
CA HIS A 38 14.77 -17.98 -3.57
C HIS A 38 13.68 -17.01 -4.03
N THR A 39 13.36 -16.04 -3.18
CA THR A 39 12.39 -15.00 -3.51
C THR A 39 13.12 -13.70 -3.84
N MET A 40 12.87 -13.12 -5.01
CA MET A 40 13.36 -11.78 -5.35
C MET A 40 12.24 -10.76 -5.13
N ARG A 41 12.57 -9.65 -4.45
CA ARG A 41 11.67 -8.52 -4.26
C ARG A 41 11.98 -7.50 -5.34
N VAL A 42 10.99 -7.13 -6.13
CA VAL A 42 11.11 -6.13 -7.19
C VAL A 42 10.34 -4.89 -6.77
N ASN A 43 10.97 -3.72 -6.89
CA ASN A 43 10.38 -2.46 -6.46
C ASN A 43 9.18 -2.11 -7.35
N GLN A 44 8.03 -1.82 -6.72
CA GLN A 44 6.78 -1.55 -7.44
C GLN A 44 6.59 -0.04 -7.71
N PRO A 45 5.90 0.35 -8.79
CA PRO A 45 5.45 1.74 -8.96
C PRO A 45 4.52 2.16 -7.82
N SER A 46 4.66 3.41 -7.37
CA SER A 46 3.75 4.04 -6.40
C SER A 46 2.29 3.89 -6.86
N GLY A 47 1.37 3.58 -5.94
CA GLY A 47 -0.03 3.33 -6.28
C GLY A 47 -0.32 2.01 -7.02
N LYS A 48 0.71 1.24 -7.42
CA LYS A 48 0.59 -0.06 -8.11
C LYS A 48 -0.18 -0.01 -9.43
N TYR A 49 -0.02 1.07 -10.18
CA TYR A 49 -0.54 1.18 -11.54
C TYR A 49 0.46 0.55 -12.53
N TYR A 50 -0.07 -0.24 -13.48
CA TYR A 50 0.75 -0.96 -14.46
C TYR A 50 0.17 -0.83 -15.85
N THR A 51 1.04 -0.94 -16.85
CA THR A 51 0.65 -1.26 -18.22
C THR A 51 0.78 -2.76 -18.45
N THR A 52 -0.02 -3.31 -19.35
CA THR A 52 0.09 -4.73 -19.72
C THR A 52 1.44 -5.05 -20.35
N LYS A 53 2.08 -4.08 -21.02
CA LYS A 53 3.43 -4.23 -21.57
C LYS A 53 4.44 -4.51 -20.46
N PHE A 54 4.50 -3.67 -19.43
CA PHE A 54 5.42 -3.86 -18.30
C PHE A 54 5.24 -5.24 -17.65
N LEU A 55 3.99 -5.64 -17.41
CA LEU A 55 3.71 -6.93 -16.76
C LEU A 55 4.12 -8.10 -17.65
N LYS A 56 3.88 -8.04 -18.96
CA LYS A 56 4.32 -9.07 -19.90
C LYS A 56 5.84 -9.18 -19.94
N ASP A 57 6.54 -8.06 -20.09
CA ASP A 57 8.01 -8.04 -20.11
C ASP A 57 8.59 -8.65 -18.81
N LEU A 58 7.99 -8.34 -17.65
CA LEU A 58 8.39 -8.92 -16.36
C LEU A 58 8.16 -10.44 -16.31
N MET A 59 7.01 -10.90 -16.83
CA MET A 59 6.69 -12.32 -16.87
C MET A 59 7.58 -13.08 -17.85
N ASP A 60 7.97 -12.49 -18.99
CA ASP A 60 8.90 -13.12 -19.94
C ASP A 60 10.26 -13.40 -19.28
N ILE A 61 10.76 -12.47 -18.46
CA ILE A 61 11.98 -12.69 -17.64
C ILE A 61 11.74 -13.81 -16.62
N TRP A 62 10.61 -13.76 -15.91
CA TRP A 62 10.37 -14.64 -14.77
C TRP A 62 10.00 -16.08 -15.16
N GLU A 63 9.33 -16.27 -16.28
CA GLU A 63 9.05 -17.59 -16.86
C GLU A 63 10.34 -18.27 -17.32
N LEU A 64 11.27 -17.50 -17.91
CA LEU A 64 12.56 -18.03 -18.36
C LEU A 64 13.50 -18.37 -17.20
N ARG A 65 13.56 -17.52 -16.17
CA ARG A 65 14.63 -17.54 -15.15
C ARG A 65 14.16 -17.88 -13.74
N GLY A 66 12.87 -18.08 -13.55
CA GLY A 66 12.25 -18.37 -12.27
C GLY A 66 11.27 -19.53 -12.35
N SER A 67 10.37 -19.59 -11.39
CA SER A 67 9.34 -20.64 -11.29
C SER A 67 8.07 -20.33 -12.08
N GLY A 68 7.91 -19.10 -12.58
CA GLY A 68 6.63 -18.57 -13.06
C GLY A 68 5.63 -18.20 -11.96
N LEU A 69 5.94 -18.44 -10.67
CA LEU A 69 5.06 -18.11 -9.54
C LEU A 69 5.36 -16.73 -8.97
N THR A 70 4.32 -16.00 -8.57
CA THR A 70 4.47 -14.66 -7.99
C THR A 70 3.51 -14.44 -6.81
N ASN A 71 3.82 -13.45 -5.98
CA ASN A 71 2.81 -12.76 -5.18
C ASN A 71 2.66 -11.33 -5.69
N PHE A 72 1.43 -10.95 -6.01
CA PHE A 72 1.07 -9.61 -6.50
C PHE A 72 0.12 -8.97 -5.48
N HIS A 73 0.61 -8.37 -4.39
CA HIS A 73 1.99 -8.00 -4.05
C HIS A 73 2.42 -8.57 -2.70
N GLY A 74 3.69 -8.39 -2.34
CA GLY A 74 4.15 -8.55 -0.97
C GLY A 74 3.51 -7.49 -0.05
N ALA A 75 3.33 -7.83 1.23
CA ALA A 75 2.64 -6.95 2.17
C ALA A 75 3.28 -5.56 2.32
N THR A 76 4.61 -5.45 2.17
CA THR A 76 5.30 -4.15 2.23
C THR A 76 5.00 -3.28 1.01
N GLY A 77 4.88 -3.89 -0.17
CA GLY A 77 4.62 -3.21 -1.45
C GLY A 77 5.16 -3.99 -2.64
N ASP A 78 6.29 -4.68 -2.46
CA ASP A 78 7.09 -5.28 -3.53
C ASP A 78 6.30 -6.22 -4.46
N ILE A 79 6.65 -6.24 -5.74
CA ILE A 79 6.36 -7.41 -6.57
C ILE A 79 7.24 -8.56 -6.08
N VAL A 80 6.67 -9.74 -5.90
CA VAL A 80 7.39 -10.90 -5.37
C VAL A 80 7.52 -11.94 -6.46
N LEU A 81 8.76 -12.15 -6.91
CA LEU A 81 9.12 -13.24 -7.81
C LEU A 81 9.50 -14.45 -6.95
N LEU A 82 8.61 -15.45 -6.90
CA LEU A 82 8.64 -16.52 -5.92
C LEU A 82 9.30 -17.79 -6.46
N GLY A 83 10.60 -17.96 -6.19
CA GLY A 83 11.31 -19.20 -6.48
C GLY A 83 12.20 -19.10 -7.70
N THR A 84 13.51 -19.01 -7.46
CA THR A 84 14.57 -19.23 -8.43
C THR A 84 15.80 -19.82 -7.73
N THR A 85 16.86 -20.07 -8.48
CA THR A 85 18.13 -20.63 -8.00
C THR A 85 19.20 -19.54 -7.88
N THR A 86 20.23 -19.77 -7.07
CA THR A 86 21.31 -18.79 -6.85
C THR A 86 21.98 -18.29 -8.15
N PRO A 87 22.31 -19.14 -9.14
CA PRO A 87 22.95 -18.68 -10.38
C PRO A 87 22.08 -17.74 -11.24
N GLN A 88 20.75 -17.74 -11.06
CA GLN A 88 19.86 -16.88 -11.83
C GLN A 88 19.66 -15.48 -11.22
N LEU A 89 20.16 -15.22 -10.01
CA LEU A 89 19.90 -13.96 -9.31
C LEU A 89 20.48 -12.75 -10.05
N GLU A 90 21.75 -12.83 -10.45
CA GLU A 90 22.42 -11.78 -11.23
C GLU A 90 21.81 -11.63 -12.62
N GLU A 91 21.43 -12.75 -13.24
CA GLU A 91 20.81 -12.78 -14.57
C GLU A 91 19.45 -12.06 -14.60
N VAL A 92 18.60 -12.36 -13.60
CA VAL A 92 17.31 -11.68 -13.44
C VAL A 92 17.55 -10.21 -13.13
N PHE A 93 18.48 -9.88 -12.24
CA PHE A 93 18.77 -8.50 -11.88
C PHE A 93 19.32 -7.68 -13.06
N TYR A 94 20.20 -8.27 -13.87
CA TYR A 94 20.70 -7.66 -15.10
C TYR A 94 19.57 -7.37 -16.08
N ASP A 95 18.67 -8.33 -16.32
CA ASP A 95 17.53 -8.14 -17.23
C ASP A 95 16.55 -7.09 -16.71
N LEU A 96 16.22 -7.09 -15.41
CA LEU A 96 15.36 -6.07 -14.78
C LEU A 96 15.94 -4.66 -14.96
N THR A 97 17.22 -4.48 -14.70
CA THR A 97 17.87 -3.16 -14.76
C THR A 97 18.12 -2.70 -16.20
N HIS A 98 18.69 -3.55 -17.05
CA HIS A 98 19.12 -3.15 -18.40
C HIS A 98 18.00 -3.19 -19.45
N LYS A 99 16.95 -4.00 -19.25
CA LYS A 99 15.83 -4.12 -20.20
C LYS A 99 14.56 -3.43 -19.74
N MET A 100 14.35 -3.29 -18.43
CA MET A 100 13.10 -2.77 -17.86
C MET A 100 13.26 -1.51 -17.01
N ASP A 101 14.49 -1.03 -16.77
CA ASP A 101 14.76 0.11 -15.88
C ASP A 101 14.06 -0.06 -14.51
N THR A 102 14.14 -1.28 -13.97
CA THR A 102 13.44 -1.68 -12.74
C THR A 102 14.43 -2.27 -11.74
N ASP A 103 14.37 -1.78 -10.51
CA ASP A 103 15.27 -2.20 -9.43
C ASP A 103 14.62 -3.19 -8.45
N LEU A 104 15.43 -3.79 -7.58
CA LEU A 104 15.00 -4.62 -6.46
C LEU A 104 14.38 -3.78 -5.34
N GLY A 105 13.55 -4.45 -4.53
CA GLY A 105 13.05 -3.92 -3.27
C GLY A 105 14.00 -4.17 -2.09
N GLY A 106 13.62 -3.70 -0.91
CA GLY A 106 14.45 -3.77 0.30
C GLY A 106 14.22 -5.03 1.17
N SER A 107 15.30 -5.57 1.74
CA SER A 107 15.27 -6.57 2.82
C SER A 107 16.52 -6.50 3.70
N GLY A 108 16.42 -6.83 4.99
CA GLY A 108 17.53 -6.74 5.95
C GLY A 108 17.33 -5.61 6.97
N SER A 109 18.42 -5.13 7.56
CA SER A 109 18.41 -4.00 8.51
C SER A 109 18.65 -2.66 7.78
N ASN A 110 17.67 -2.31 6.95
CA ASN A 110 17.66 -1.18 6.01
C ASN A 110 16.30 -0.50 5.97
N LEU A 111 16.21 0.60 5.22
CA LEU A 111 14.93 1.07 4.69
C LEU A 111 14.35 -0.06 3.81
N ARG A 112 13.07 -0.35 4.02
CA ARG A 112 12.30 -1.24 3.14
C ARG A 112 11.53 -0.42 2.13
N THR A 113 11.14 -1.08 1.05
CA THR A 113 10.33 -0.52 -0.03
C THR A 113 9.17 0.31 0.49
N PRO A 114 9.19 1.63 0.29
CA PRO A 114 8.08 2.49 0.65
C PRO A 114 6.82 2.12 -0.14
N SER A 115 5.64 2.39 0.44
CA SER A 115 4.38 2.22 -0.27
C SER A 115 3.33 3.25 0.16
N CYS A 116 2.38 3.53 -0.73
CA CYS A 116 1.36 4.55 -0.52
C CYS A 116 -0.03 4.03 -0.87
N CYS A 117 -1.07 4.73 -0.41
CA CYS A 117 -2.39 4.61 -1.00
C CYS A 117 -2.41 5.23 -2.41
N LEU A 118 -3.50 5.04 -3.16
CA LEU A 118 -3.64 5.60 -4.50
C LEU A 118 -3.68 7.15 -4.52
N GLY A 119 -4.00 7.79 -3.40
CA GLY A 119 -3.92 9.25 -3.28
C GLY A 119 -4.74 10.01 -4.32
N THR A 120 -4.17 11.10 -4.83
CA THR A 120 -4.83 12.02 -5.77
C THR A 120 -5.16 11.40 -7.13
N SER A 121 -4.65 10.20 -7.45
CA SER A 121 -4.93 9.57 -8.75
C SER A 121 -6.39 9.18 -8.92
N ARG A 122 -7.09 8.84 -7.83
CA ARG A 122 -8.48 8.38 -7.86
C ARG A 122 -9.18 8.45 -6.49
N CYS A 123 -8.83 9.43 -5.65
CA CYS A 123 -9.51 9.69 -4.40
C CYS A 123 -9.62 11.20 -4.16
N GLU A 124 -10.85 11.65 -4.00
CA GLU A 124 -11.29 13.00 -3.68
C GLU A 124 -10.93 13.42 -2.24
N PHE A 125 -10.57 12.46 -1.36
CA PHE A 125 -10.16 12.74 0.03
C PHE A 125 -8.64 12.96 0.18
N ALA A 126 -7.85 12.79 -0.88
CA ALA A 126 -6.40 12.86 -0.78
C ALA A 126 -5.94 14.30 -0.48
N CYS A 127 -5.30 14.50 0.68
CA CYS A 127 -4.82 15.80 1.14
C CYS A 127 -3.45 16.19 0.56
N PHE A 128 -2.75 15.25 -0.08
CA PHE A 128 -1.49 15.48 -0.80
C PHE A 128 -1.25 14.38 -1.82
N ASP A 129 -0.29 14.60 -2.73
CA ASP A 129 0.13 13.59 -3.71
C ASP A 129 0.99 12.50 -3.04
N THR A 130 0.33 11.44 -2.60
CA THR A 130 0.98 10.31 -1.91
C THR A 130 1.93 9.53 -2.83
N GLN A 131 1.65 9.48 -4.13
CA GLN A 131 2.45 8.70 -5.07
C GLN A 131 3.76 9.42 -5.39
N ALA A 132 3.70 10.73 -5.59
CA ALA A 132 4.88 11.56 -5.87
C ALA A 132 5.88 11.53 -4.71
N ILE A 133 5.43 11.74 -3.46
CA ILE A 133 6.34 11.67 -2.31
C ILE A 133 6.86 10.25 -2.07
N CYS A 134 6.03 9.22 -2.27
CA CYS A 134 6.48 7.82 -2.14
C CYS A 134 7.58 7.51 -3.15
N HIS A 135 7.42 7.95 -4.40
CA HIS A 135 8.43 7.78 -5.45
C HIS A 135 9.71 8.58 -5.13
N HIS A 136 9.56 9.86 -4.79
CA HIS A 136 10.68 10.74 -4.46
C HIS A 136 11.53 10.19 -3.31
N MET A 137 10.91 9.82 -2.20
CA MET A 137 11.61 9.28 -1.02
C MET A 137 12.26 7.92 -1.32
N THR A 138 11.63 7.09 -2.16
CA THR A 138 12.22 5.81 -2.59
C THR A 138 13.50 6.03 -3.39
N ASN A 139 13.51 7.01 -4.31
CA ASN A 139 14.70 7.33 -5.12
C ASN A 139 15.78 8.07 -4.31
N PHE A 140 15.39 8.95 -3.39
CA PHE A 140 16.32 9.71 -2.59
C PHE A 140 17.13 8.82 -1.63
N TYR A 141 16.49 7.84 -0.99
CA TYR A 141 17.11 6.93 -0.01
C TYR A 141 17.44 5.55 -0.59
N GLN A 142 17.87 5.49 -1.85
CA GLN A 142 18.24 4.22 -2.51
C GLN A 142 19.38 3.51 -1.79
N ASP A 143 20.39 4.26 -1.31
CA ASP A 143 21.52 3.66 -0.58
C ASP A 143 21.04 2.97 0.70
N GLU A 144 20.25 3.66 1.51
CA GLU A 144 19.70 3.13 2.76
C GLU A 144 18.71 2.00 2.53
N LEU A 145 18.11 1.88 1.34
CA LEU A 145 17.24 0.76 0.95
C LEU A 145 18.05 -0.46 0.54
N HIS A 146 19.09 -0.28 -0.26
CA HIS A 146 19.86 -1.39 -0.84
C HIS A 146 21.03 -1.87 0.03
N ARG A 147 21.57 -1.02 0.91
CA ARG A 147 22.77 -1.29 1.72
C ARG A 147 22.42 -1.16 3.21
N PRO A 148 22.18 -2.28 3.91
CA PRO A 148 21.83 -2.27 5.33
C PRO A 148 22.83 -1.52 6.22
N ALA A 149 22.42 -0.33 6.68
CA ALA A 149 23.21 0.54 7.54
C ALA A 149 22.52 0.85 8.88
N PHE A 150 21.30 0.33 9.09
CA PHE A 150 20.51 0.60 10.29
C PHE A 150 20.64 -0.52 11.32
N PRO A 151 20.36 -0.24 12.62
CA PRO A 151 20.32 -1.29 13.64
C PRO A 151 19.27 -2.37 13.34
N TYR A 152 18.15 -1.99 12.71
CA TYR A 152 17.12 -2.93 12.28
C TYR A 152 16.34 -2.38 11.07
N LYS A 153 15.28 -3.09 10.66
CA LYS A 153 14.45 -2.67 9.53
C LYS A 153 13.73 -1.34 9.83
N PHE A 154 13.57 -0.52 8.81
CA PHE A 154 12.81 0.73 8.86
C PHE A 154 11.87 0.83 7.66
N LYS A 155 10.68 1.40 7.81
CA LYS A 155 9.66 1.45 6.76
C LYS A 155 9.00 2.82 6.70
N PHE A 156 8.79 3.31 5.48
CA PHE A 156 7.91 4.43 5.18
C PHE A 156 6.57 3.94 4.62
N LYS A 157 5.47 4.59 5.00
CA LYS A 157 4.18 4.49 4.30
C LYS A 157 3.43 5.82 4.27
N PHE A 158 2.71 6.05 3.18
CA PHE A 158 2.04 7.32 2.89
C PHE A 158 0.53 7.14 2.66
N ASP A 159 -0.28 7.71 3.53
CA ASP A 159 -1.74 7.74 3.46
C ASP A 159 -2.25 9.15 3.20
N GLY A 160 -3.09 9.31 2.17
CA GLY A 160 -3.58 10.61 1.74
C GLY A 160 -4.57 11.26 2.71
N CYS A 161 -5.19 10.48 3.61
CA CYS A 161 -6.09 10.95 4.65
C CYS A 161 -6.15 9.95 5.82
N SER A 162 -6.88 10.29 6.88
CA SER A 162 -7.03 9.48 8.10
C SER A 162 -7.73 8.12 7.89
N ASN A 163 -8.34 7.85 6.73
CA ASN A 163 -8.88 6.52 6.40
C ASN A 163 -7.78 5.45 6.28
N CYS A 164 -6.52 5.88 6.08
CA CYS A 164 -5.35 5.03 6.24
C CYS A 164 -5.36 3.76 5.36
N CYS A 165 -5.68 3.90 4.07
CA CYS A 165 -5.86 2.78 3.14
C CYS A 165 -4.60 1.92 2.91
N VAL A 166 -3.38 2.43 3.10
CA VAL A 166 -2.15 1.61 3.10
C VAL A 166 -1.73 1.14 4.51
N ALA A 167 -2.49 1.54 5.53
CA ALA A 167 -2.30 1.24 6.94
C ALA A 167 -0.92 1.66 7.45
N SER A 168 -0.49 2.88 7.11
CA SER A 168 0.80 3.45 7.50
C SER A 168 1.03 3.39 9.01
N ILE A 169 0.05 3.86 9.80
CA ILE A 169 0.15 3.92 11.26
C ILE A 169 0.44 2.56 11.93
N ALA A 170 0.03 1.46 11.30
CA ALA A 170 0.18 0.12 11.85
C ALA A 170 1.33 -0.68 11.24
N ARG A 171 1.85 -0.28 10.06
CA ARG A 171 2.73 -1.12 9.22
C ARG A 171 3.96 -0.37 8.69
N SER A 172 4.28 0.78 9.29
CA SER A 172 5.49 1.55 9.02
C SER A 172 6.08 2.11 10.31
N ASP A 173 7.40 2.30 10.29
CA ASP A 173 8.13 2.90 11.41
C ASP A 173 8.00 4.44 11.37
N LEU A 174 7.89 5.00 10.16
CA LEU A 174 7.52 6.40 9.92
C LEU A 174 6.30 6.48 9.01
N SER A 175 5.21 7.01 9.58
CA SER A 175 3.89 7.10 8.98
C SER A 175 3.60 8.54 8.56
N PHE A 176 3.23 8.73 7.30
CA PHE A 176 2.80 10.02 6.76
C PHE A 176 1.30 9.96 6.48
N ILE A 177 0.50 10.76 7.21
CA ILE A 177 -0.97 10.76 7.08
C ILE A 177 -1.45 12.17 6.80
N GLY A 178 -2.15 12.32 5.67
CA GLY A 178 -2.64 13.61 5.19
C GLY A 178 -3.80 14.14 6.01
N THR A 179 -3.88 15.45 6.13
CA THR A 179 -5.00 16.15 6.77
C THR A 179 -5.09 17.58 6.25
N TRP A 180 -6.15 18.28 6.63
CA TRP A 180 -6.34 19.72 6.38
C TRP A 180 -6.43 20.47 7.72
N ARG A 181 -6.41 21.79 7.68
CA ARG A 181 -6.42 22.65 8.89
C ARG A 181 -7.52 23.70 8.92
N ASP A 182 -8.16 23.92 7.79
CA ASP A 182 -9.29 24.80 7.56
C ASP A 182 -10.63 24.06 7.70
N ASP A 183 -11.72 24.70 7.30
CA ASP A 183 -13.07 24.18 7.46
C ASP A 183 -13.38 23.04 6.48
N ILE A 184 -14.22 22.10 6.92
CA ILE A 184 -14.86 21.17 5.98
C ILE A 184 -15.82 21.97 5.10
N ARG A 185 -15.71 21.77 3.79
CA ARG A 185 -16.62 22.39 2.80
C ARG A 185 -17.96 21.66 2.83
N ILE A 186 -19.06 22.39 2.98
CA ILE A 186 -20.40 21.81 3.08
C ILE A 186 -21.28 22.39 1.96
N ASP A 187 -21.77 21.51 1.10
CA ASP A 187 -22.83 21.82 0.15
C ASP A 187 -24.20 21.47 0.77
N GLN A 188 -24.98 22.49 1.11
CA GLN A 188 -26.28 22.31 1.76
C GLN A 188 -27.35 21.72 0.81
N GLU A 189 -27.18 21.84 -0.51
CA GLU A 189 -28.08 21.20 -1.47
C GLU A 189 -27.83 19.69 -1.50
N ALA A 190 -26.56 19.29 -1.52
CA ALA A 190 -26.19 17.88 -1.40
C ALA A 190 -26.65 17.28 -0.06
N VAL A 191 -26.50 18.00 1.06
CA VAL A 191 -27.01 17.56 2.38
C VAL A 191 -28.51 17.27 2.31
N LYS A 192 -29.31 18.15 1.68
CA LYS A 192 -30.75 17.92 1.50
C LYS A 192 -31.03 16.70 0.63
N ALA A 193 -30.26 16.49 -0.43
CA ALA A 193 -30.41 15.31 -1.30
C ALA A 193 -30.15 13.99 -0.55
N TYR A 194 -29.16 13.95 0.35
CA TYR A 194 -28.95 12.81 1.25
C TYR A 194 -30.14 12.60 2.19
N VAL A 195 -30.59 13.65 2.88
CA VAL A 195 -31.75 13.57 3.81
C VAL A 195 -33.04 13.19 3.08
N GLY A 196 -33.19 13.62 1.82
CA GLY A 196 -34.31 13.26 0.94
C GLY A 196 -34.22 11.85 0.35
N GLY A 197 -33.10 11.15 0.53
CA GLY A 197 -32.88 9.80 -0.01
C GLY A 197 -32.53 9.75 -1.50
N GLU A 198 -32.20 10.87 -2.11
CA GLU A 198 -31.77 10.96 -3.52
C GLU A 198 -30.35 10.42 -3.72
N ILE A 199 -29.50 10.55 -2.69
CA ILE A 199 -28.12 10.07 -2.69
C ILE A 199 -27.96 9.01 -1.60
N PRO A 200 -27.45 7.80 -1.90
CA PRO A 200 -27.23 6.78 -0.90
C PRO A 200 -26.05 7.14 0.03
N PRO A 201 -26.18 6.96 1.35
CA PRO A 201 -25.08 7.21 2.28
C PRO A 201 -23.88 6.29 1.99
N ASN A 202 -22.68 6.79 2.30
CA ASN A 202 -21.42 6.09 2.14
C ASN A 202 -21.20 5.55 0.71
N ALA A 203 -21.62 6.34 -0.29
CA ALA A 203 -21.61 5.97 -1.70
C ALA A 203 -22.27 4.60 -2.00
N GLY A 204 -23.25 4.18 -1.19
CA GLY A 204 -23.93 2.90 -1.34
C GLY A 204 -23.17 1.69 -0.80
N ALA A 205 -22.12 1.88 0.02
CA ALA A 205 -21.33 0.78 0.60
C ALA A 205 -22.16 -0.26 1.37
N HIS A 206 -23.35 0.12 1.84
CA HIS A 206 -24.26 -0.73 2.62
C HIS A 206 -25.50 -1.21 1.87
N ALA A 207 -25.58 -1.01 0.54
CA ALA A 207 -26.76 -1.33 -0.28
C ALA A 207 -27.13 -2.82 -0.31
N GLY A 208 -26.25 -3.71 0.14
CA GLY A 208 -26.51 -5.15 0.23
C GLY A 208 -27.43 -5.59 1.39
N ARG A 209 -27.88 -4.66 2.24
CA ARG A 209 -28.82 -4.92 3.34
C ARG A 209 -29.76 -3.73 3.51
N ASP A 210 -31.00 -4.00 3.90
CA ASP A 210 -31.94 -2.96 4.32
C ASP A 210 -31.60 -2.47 5.74
N TRP A 211 -31.20 -1.20 5.83
CA TRP A 211 -30.90 -0.49 7.07
C TRP A 211 -31.98 0.56 7.40
N GLY A 212 -33.04 0.66 6.59
CA GLY A 212 -33.97 1.78 6.60
C GLY A 212 -33.47 3.01 5.80
N PRO A 213 -34.28 4.07 5.73
CA PRO A 213 -33.88 5.34 5.12
C PRO A 213 -32.75 6.00 5.92
N PHE A 214 -31.90 6.76 5.23
CA PHE A 214 -30.83 7.51 5.86
C PHE A 214 -31.35 8.45 6.95
N ASP A 215 -30.73 8.39 8.12
CA ASP A 215 -31.01 9.27 9.27
C ASP A 215 -29.74 10.04 9.64
N ILE A 216 -29.64 11.30 9.20
CA ILE A 216 -28.46 12.15 9.45
C ILE A 216 -28.14 12.31 10.94
N GLN A 217 -29.15 12.29 11.81
CA GLN A 217 -28.93 12.40 13.24
C GLN A 217 -28.20 11.15 13.75
N LYS A 218 -28.73 9.96 13.43
CA LYS A 218 -28.18 8.68 13.91
C LYS A 218 -26.89 8.28 13.24
N GLU A 219 -26.73 8.58 11.96
CA GLU A 219 -25.63 8.04 11.14
C GLU A 219 -24.45 9.00 10.98
N VAL A 220 -24.64 10.30 11.29
CA VAL A 220 -23.57 11.31 11.19
C VAL A 220 -23.40 12.07 12.50
N ILE A 221 -24.45 12.72 13.01
CA ILE A 221 -24.33 13.64 14.15
C ILE A 221 -23.98 12.89 15.44
N ASP A 222 -24.75 11.85 15.79
CA ASP A 222 -24.59 11.06 17.02
C ASP A 222 -23.33 10.19 17.02
N ILE A 223 -22.70 10.01 15.86
CA ILE A 223 -21.47 9.22 15.68
C ILE A 223 -20.22 10.13 15.69
N CYS A 224 -20.39 11.45 15.53
CA CYS A 224 -19.26 12.38 15.54
C CYS A 224 -18.49 12.26 16.87
N PRO A 225 -17.21 11.87 16.87
CA PRO A 225 -16.49 11.52 18.10
C PRO A 225 -16.27 12.70 19.05
N THR A 226 -16.38 13.94 18.56
CA THR A 226 -16.25 15.16 19.36
C THR A 226 -17.56 15.91 19.55
N ASN A 227 -18.69 15.37 19.05
CA ASN A 227 -20.00 16.02 19.11
C ASN A 227 -19.97 17.48 18.60
N CYS A 228 -19.12 17.76 17.59
CA CYS A 228 -18.91 19.12 17.08
C CYS A 228 -19.83 19.49 15.91
N MET A 229 -20.77 18.61 15.54
CA MET A 229 -21.69 18.78 14.42
C MET A 229 -23.11 19.02 14.94
N ARG A 230 -23.91 19.81 14.21
CA ARG A 230 -25.36 19.92 14.43
C ARG A 230 -26.12 19.99 13.12
N TYR A 231 -27.35 19.49 13.13
CA TYR A 231 -28.28 19.62 12.03
C TYR A 231 -29.57 20.29 12.52
N GLU A 232 -29.78 21.55 12.14
CA GLU A 232 -30.92 22.35 12.60
C GLU A 232 -31.54 23.11 11.42
N ASN A 233 -32.88 23.17 11.37
CA ASN A 233 -33.62 23.89 10.34
C ASN A 233 -33.20 23.53 8.89
N GLY A 234 -32.85 22.26 8.66
CA GLY A 234 -32.44 21.77 7.35
C GLY A 234 -31.02 22.16 6.94
N LYS A 235 -30.15 22.55 7.87
CA LYS A 235 -28.76 22.92 7.63
C LYS A 235 -27.79 22.14 8.51
N LEU A 236 -26.74 21.61 7.89
CA LEU A 236 -25.62 20.97 8.59
C LEU A 236 -24.55 22.01 8.94
N GLU A 237 -24.13 22.07 10.20
CA GLU A 237 -23.07 22.94 10.67
C GLU A 237 -22.02 22.15 11.45
N ILE A 238 -20.75 22.56 11.35
CA ILE A 238 -19.62 21.91 12.00
C ILE A 238 -18.78 22.97 12.72
N ASN A 239 -18.52 22.76 14.01
CA ASN A 239 -17.53 23.54 14.75
C ASN A 239 -16.12 22.99 14.47
N THR A 240 -15.48 23.48 13.39
CA THR A 240 -14.18 23.00 12.91
C THR A 240 -13.11 22.97 14.00
N LYS A 241 -13.11 23.94 14.93
CA LYS A 241 -12.13 24.02 16.01
C LYS A 241 -12.11 22.76 16.88
N GLU A 242 -13.27 22.12 17.05
CA GLU A 242 -13.45 20.90 17.84
C GLU A 242 -13.45 19.63 16.98
N CYS A 243 -13.29 19.76 15.65
CA CYS A 243 -13.20 18.62 14.75
C CYS A 243 -11.81 17.98 14.81
N THR A 244 -11.76 16.67 15.01
CA THR A 244 -10.51 15.87 14.99
C THR A 244 -10.17 15.30 13.62
N ARG A 245 -10.94 15.65 12.57
CA ARG A 245 -10.71 15.21 11.17
C ARG A 245 -10.66 13.68 11.04
N CYS A 246 -11.61 13.02 11.69
CA CYS A 246 -11.74 11.57 11.74
C CYS A 246 -12.29 10.92 10.45
N MET A 247 -12.64 11.73 9.44
CA MET A 247 -13.25 11.34 8.16
C MET A 247 -14.69 10.81 8.20
N HIS A 248 -15.27 10.45 9.36
CA HIS A 248 -16.60 9.79 9.41
C HIS A 248 -17.68 10.50 8.58
N CYS A 249 -17.92 11.79 8.82
CA CYS A 249 -18.95 12.53 8.09
C CYS A 249 -18.68 12.64 6.58
N ILE A 250 -17.43 12.84 6.18
CA ILE A 250 -17.02 12.87 4.77
C ILE A 250 -17.18 11.49 4.12
N ASN A 251 -16.88 10.41 4.85
CA ASN A 251 -17.06 9.05 4.35
C ASN A 251 -18.55 8.71 4.16
N VAL A 252 -19.43 9.18 5.05
CA VAL A 252 -20.87 8.95 4.94
C VAL A 252 -21.51 9.83 3.87
N MET A 253 -21.02 11.06 3.68
CA MET A 253 -21.57 12.05 2.73
C MET A 253 -20.46 12.64 1.84
N PRO A 254 -19.85 11.84 0.96
CA PRO A 254 -18.74 12.28 0.10
C PRO A 254 -19.15 13.24 -1.03
#